data_AF-A0A6C2C6S0-F1
#
_entry.id   AF-A0A6C2C6S0-F1
#
_cell.length_a   1.000
_cell.length_b   1.000
_cell.length_c   1.000
_cell.angle_alpha   90.00
_cell.angle_beta   90.00
_cell.angle_gamma   90.00
#
_symmetry.space_group_name_H-M   'P 1'
#
loop_
_entity.id
_entity.type
_entity.pdbx_description
1 polymer ?
#
loop_
_entity_poly.entity_id
_entity_poly.type
_entity_poly.pdbx_seq_one_letter_code
_entity_poly.pdbx_strand_id
1 'polypeptide(L)'
;MIYPSLEPKTPLTVTFYLPSNKLPGVKVGQKIRYAVNQDLPKPMVINGEIIKIDAVSTEMKTGNYFKIVASIPRQNKNTIKNIRYGSQGKVIVITGKKTWFNYFKDKLLDK
;
A
#
# COMPACT_ATOMS: atom_id res chain seq x y z
N MET A 1 20.97 -17.69 -10.69
CA MET A 1 20.18 -16.66 -9.98
C MET A 1 19.20 -17.38 -9.07
N ILE A 2 19.44 -17.38 -7.75
CA ILE A 2 18.65 -18.14 -6.78
C ILE A 2 17.63 -17.16 -6.20
N TYR A 3 16.41 -17.16 -6.73
CA TYR A 3 15.31 -16.45 -6.09
C TYR A 3 14.73 -17.34 -5.00
N PRO A 4 14.64 -16.88 -3.73
CA PRO A 4 14.04 -17.67 -2.67
C PRO A 4 12.58 -17.96 -3.03
N SER A 5 12.20 -19.25 -3.01
CA SER A 5 10.81 -19.65 -3.21
C SER A 5 9.96 -19.05 -2.10
N LEU A 6 8.83 -18.44 -2.46
CA LEU A 6 7.82 -17.95 -1.52
C LEU A 6 7.28 -19.13 -0.72
N GLU A 7 7.85 -19.39 0.45
CA GLU A 7 7.28 -20.34 1.37
C GLU A 7 5.95 -19.80 1.90
N PRO A 8 4.92 -20.65 2.12
CA PRO A 8 3.61 -20.22 2.61
C PRO A 8 3.63 -19.52 3.98
N LYS A 9 4.79 -19.51 4.65
CA LYS A 9 5.02 -18.92 5.97
C LYS A 9 5.75 -17.57 5.91
N THR A 10 6.26 -17.14 4.75
CA THR A 10 7.01 -15.88 4.69
C THR A 10 6.04 -14.70 4.77
N PRO A 11 6.19 -13.79 5.75
CA PRO A 11 5.37 -12.59 5.82
C PRO A 11 5.63 -11.72 4.59
N LEU A 12 4.57 -11.37 3.88
CA LEU A 12 4.63 -10.52 2.69
C LEU A 12 4.44 -9.07 3.10
N THR A 13 5.30 -8.19 2.59
CA THR A 13 5.19 -6.75 2.79
C THR A 13 5.09 -6.02 1.47
N VAL A 14 4.19 -5.05 1.39
CA VAL A 14 4.08 -4.14 0.25
C VAL A 14 4.60 -2.78 0.69
N THR A 15 5.56 -2.26 -0.07
CA THR A 15 6.09 -0.91 0.10
C THR A 15 5.53 -0.02 -0.99
N PHE A 16 5.02 1.14 -0.61
CA PHE A 16 4.54 2.15 -1.56
C PHE A 16 4.90 3.56 -1.08
N TYR A 17 4.90 4.52 -2.00
CA TYR A 17 5.24 5.90 -1.74
C TYR A 17 4.01 6.79 -1.88
N LEU A 18 3.76 7.62 -0.89
CA LEU A 18 2.71 8.65 -0.96
C LEU A 18 3.33 10.04 -0.93
N PRO A 19 2.90 10.96 -1.80
CA PRO A 19 3.35 12.34 -1.73
C PRO A 19 2.85 12.98 -0.43
N SER A 20 3.62 13.94 0.09
CA SER A 20 3.37 14.62 1.36
C SER A 20 1.96 15.23 1.46
N ASN A 21 1.40 15.70 0.35
CA ASN A 21 0.03 16.26 0.28
C ASN A 21 -1.09 15.22 0.42
N LYS A 22 -0.80 13.92 0.26
CA LYS A 22 -1.76 12.81 0.40
C LYS A 22 -1.49 11.96 1.65
N LEU A 23 -0.45 12.28 2.42
CA LEU A 23 -0.20 11.67 3.72
C LEU A 23 -1.27 12.03 4.78
N PRO A 24 -1.84 13.26 4.81
CA PRO A 24 -2.84 13.63 5.82
C PRO A 24 -3.98 12.62 5.92
N GLY A 25 -4.09 12.01 7.10
CA GLY A 25 -5.11 11.01 7.46
C GLY A 25 -4.89 9.59 6.93
N VAL A 26 -3.72 9.30 6.36
CA VAL A 26 -3.19 7.94 6.30
C VAL A 26 -2.57 7.61 7.67
N LYS A 27 -2.93 6.45 8.23
CA LYS A 27 -2.48 6.02 9.56
C LYS A 27 -2.12 4.54 9.58
N VAL A 28 -1.20 4.19 10.47
CA VAL A 28 -0.93 2.79 10.83
C VAL A 28 -2.24 2.15 11.31
N GLY A 29 -2.47 0.90 10.92
CA GLY A 29 -3.70 0.14 11.19
C GLY A 29 -4.78 0.27 10.12
N GLN A 30 -4.60 1.14 9.12
CA GLN A 30 -5.55 1.22 8.01
C GLN A 30 -5.41 0.03 7.06
N LYS A 31 -6.56 -0.47 6.60
CA LYS A 31 -6.60 -1.54 5.60
C LYS A 31 -6.17 -1.03 4.24
N ILE A 32 -5.44 -1.85 3.51
CA ILE A 32 -5.06 -1.60 2.12
C ILE A 32 -5.60 -2.70 1.21
N ARG A 33 -5.79 -2.37 -0.07
CA ARG A 33 -6.07 -3.30 -1.16
C ARG A 33 -4.94 -3.21 -2.16
N TYR A 34 -4.18 -4.28 -2.31
CA TYR A 34 -3.13 -4.41 -3.31
C TYR A 34 -3.66 -5.21 -4.49
N ALA A 35 -3.83 -4.54 -5.63
CA ALA A 35 -4.17 -5.18 -6.90
C ALA A 35 -2.86 -5.46 -7.66
N VAL A 36 -2.55 -6.75 -7.86
CA VAL A 36 -1.36 -7.14 -8.62
C VAL A 36 -1.66 -6.95 -10.11
N ASN A 37 -0.79 -6.20 -10.81
CA ASN A 37 -0.87 -6.10 -12.25
C ASN A 37 -0.24 -7.37 -12.84
N GLN A 38 -1.08 -8.34 -13.15
CA GLN A 38 -0.72 -9.50 -13.95
C GLN A 38 -1.56 -9.44 -15.22
N ASP A 39 -1.02 -9.94 -16.34
CA ASP A 39 -1.74 -10.18 -17.59
C ASP A 39 -2.81 -11.29 -17.45
N LEU A 40 -3.42 -11.39 -16.27
CA LEU A 40 -4.52 -12.29 -16.00
C LEU A 40 -5.84 -11.56 -16.31
N PRO A 41 -6.83 -12.26 -16.87
CA PRO A 41 -8.14 -11.69 -17.18
C PRO A 41 -8.91 -11.18 -15.95
N LYS A 42 -8.46 -11.51 -14.72
CA LYS A 42 -9.03 -11.01 -13.47
C LYS A 42 -7.92 -10.43 -12.59
N PRO A 43 -7.97 -9.13 -12.23
CA PRO A 43 -7.00 -8.54 -11.32
C PRO A 43 -7.16 -9.17 -9.93
N MET A 44 -6.06 -9.70 -9.39
CA MET A 44 -6.06 -10.29 -8.06
C MET A 44 -5.88 -9.20 -7.00
N VAL A 45 -6.88 -9.04 -6.12
CA VAL A 45 -6.86 -8.05 -5.04
C VAL A 45 -6.56 -8.74 -3.71
N ILE A 46 -5.55 -8.23 -3.02
CA ILE A 46 -5.08 -8.76 -1.74
C ILE A 46 -5.29 -7.69 -0.67
N ASN A 47 -5.96 -8.06 0.42
CA ASN A 47 -6.12 -7.15 1.55
C ASN A 47 -4.87 -7.20 2.44
N GLY A 48 -4.46 -6.05 2.95
CA GLY A 48 -3.38 -5.91 3.91
C GLY A 48 -3.66 -4.79 4.90
N GLU A 49 -2.66 -4.45 5.71
CA GLU A 49 -2.75 -3.42 6.75
C GLU A 49 -1.46 -2.61 6.81
N ILE A 50 -1.56 -1.29 6.94
CA ILE A 50 -0.41 -0.42 7.12
C ILE A 50 0.22 -0.70 8.49
N ILE A 51 1.49 -1.10 8.50
CA ILE A 51 2.23 -1.38 9.73
C ILE A 51 3.25 -0.28 10.06
N LYS A 52 3.71 0.46 9.04
CA LYS A 52 4.72 1.50 9.22
C LYS A 52 4.57 2.61 8.19
N ILE A 53 4.77 3.83 8.65
CA ILE A 53 4.90 5.04 7.85
C ILE A 53 6.23 5.64 8.26
N ASP A 54 7.14 5.84 7.32
CA ASP A 54 8.41 6.49 7.65
C ASP A 54 8.17 7.94 8.05
N ALA A 55 8.87 8.41 9.08
CA ALA A 55 8.72 9.77 9.61
C ALA A 55 9.40 10.83 8.72
N VAL A 56 10.31 10.40 7.85
CA VAL A 56 11.11 11.28 6.99
C VAL A 56 10.66 11.09 5.54
N SER A 57 10.54 12.20 4.80
CA SER A 57 10.26 12.14 3.38
C SER A 57 11.50 11.77 2.58
N THR A 58 11.33 10.88 1.61
CA THR A 58 12.27 10.64 0.52
C THR A 58 12.06 11.70 -0.56
N GLU A 59 13.10 12.46 -0.86
CA GLU A 59 13.09 13.40 -1.97
C GLU A 59 13.14 12.64 -3.30
N MET A 60 12.16 12.90 -4.15
CA MET A 60 12.11 12.40 -5.53
C MET A 60 12.04 13.58 -6.48
N LYS A 61 12.34 13.36 -7.77
CA LYS A 61 12.32 14.41 -8.80
C LYS A 61 11.02 15.23 -8.87
N THR A 62 9.91 14.65 -8.40
CA THR A 62 8.57 15.24 -8.41
C THR A 62 8.12 15.77 -7.04
N GLY A 63 9.01 15.80 -6.03
CA GLY A 63 8.75 16.34 -4.68
C GLY A 63 9.02 15.34 -3.55
N ASN A 64 8.48 15.64 -2.36
CA ASN A 64 8.68 14.86 -1.14
C ASN A 64 7.65 13.73 -1.00
N TYR A 65 8.13 12.50 -0.90
CA TYR A 65 7.32 11.29 -0.75
C TYR A 65 7.62 10.57 0.56
N PHE A 66 6.60 10.07 1.22
CA PHE A 66 6.72 9.23 2.40
C PHE A 66 6.63 7.77 2.00
N LYS A 67 7.57 6.98 2.51
CA LYS A 67 7.58 5.53 2.35
C LYS A 67 6.63 4.90 3.35
N ILE A 68 5.75 4.04 2.86
CA ILE A 68 4.76 3.33 3.68
C ILE A 68 4.94 1.83 3.45
N VAL A 69 4.92 1.08 4.55
CA VAL A 69 5.01 -0.37 4.55
C VAL A 69 3.71 -0.94 5.10
N ALA A 70 3.11 -1.83 4.33
CA ALA A 70 1.94 -2.58 4.71
C ALA A 70 2.25 -4.07 4.76
N SER A 71 1.73 -4.74 5.78
CA SER A 71 1.77 -6.19 5.92
C SER A 71 0.60 -6.81 5.17
N ILE A 72 0.89 -7.85 4.40
CA ILE A 72 -0.12 -8.72 3.84
C ILE A 72 -0.22 -9.95 4.77
N PRO A 73 -1.38 -10.18 5.40
CA PRO A 73 -1.59 -11.37 6.21
C PRO A 73 -1.48 -12.62 5.33
N ARG A 74 -1.22 -13.76 5.97
CA ARG A 74 -1.02 -15.06 5.30
C ARG A 74 -2.13 -15.32 4.28
N GLN A 75 -1.75 -15.34 3.01
CA GLN A 75 -2.65 -15.65 1.90
C GLN A 75 -2.66 -17.15 1.63
N ASN A 76 -3.72 -17.62 0.98
CA ASN A 76 -3.81 -19.03 0.59
C ASN A 76 -2.68 -19.39 -0.41
N LYS A 77 -2.26 -20.66 -0.44
CA LYS A 77 -1.17 -21.14 -1.31
C LYS A 77 -1.40 -20.80 -2.78
N ASN A 78 -2.65 -20.82 -3.25
CA ASN A 78 -3.00 -20.46 -4.62
C ASN A 78 -2.75 -18.98 -4.93
N THR A 79 -3.00 -18.10 -3.95
CA THR A 79 -2.74 -16.66 -4.06
C THR A 79 -1.22 -16.39 -4.06
N ILE A 80 -0.47 -17.06 -3.17
CA ILE A 80 0.99 -16.91 -3.08
C ILE A 80 1.70 -17.42 -4.34
N LYS A 81 1.25 -18.55 -4.92
CA LYS A 81 1.83 -19.10 -6.17
C LYS A 81 1.78 -18.11 -7.33
N ASN A 82 0.76 -17.26 -7.35
CA ASN A 82 0.59 -16.28 -8.41
C ASN A 82 1.40 -15.00 -8.13
N ILE A 83 1.73 -14.66 -6.88
CA ILE A 83 2.52 -13.47 -6.56
C ILE A 83 4.00 -13.81 -6.70
N ARG A 84 4.78 -12.94 -7.33
CA ARG A 84 6.25 -13.04 -7.33
C ARG A 84 6.84 -11.93 -6.49
N TYR A 85 7.98 -12.17 -5.84
CA TYR A 85 8.74 -11.09 -5.23
C TYR A 85 9.11 -10.05 -6.29
N GLY A 86 9.04 -8.77 -5.93
CA GLY A 86 9.27 -7.67 -6.86
C GLY A 86 8.12 -7.38 -7.83
N SER A 87 6.98 -8.09 -7.74
CA SER A 87 5.78 -7.71 -8.48
C SER A 87 5.34 -6.30 -8.10
N GLN A 88 5.00 -5.51 -9.11
CA GLN A 88 4.44 -4.18 -8.97
C GLN A 88 2.93 -4.22 -9.21
N GLY A 89 2.22 -3.28 -8.62
CA GLY A 89 0.77 -3.23 -8.72
C GLY A 89 0.20 -1.96 -8.10
N LYS A 90 -1.12 -1.86 -8.10
CA LYS A 90 -1.84 -0.71 -7.56
C LYS A 90 -2.18 -0.94 -6.10
N VAL A 91 -1.79 -0.03 -5.22
CA VAL A 91 -2.19 -0.02 -3.82
C VAL A 91 -3.30 1.02 -3.61
N ILE A 92 -4.37 0.61 -2.96
CA ILE A 92 -5.48 1.47 -2.55
C ILE A 92 -5.55 1.45 -1.03
N VAL A 93 -5.32 2.59 -0.38
CA VAL A 93 -5.49 2.73 1.07
C VAL A 93 -6.95 3.02 1.38
N ILE A 94 -7.56 2.22 2.26
CA ILE A 94 -8.93 2.42 2.71
C ILE A 94 -8.90 3.45 3.85
N THR A 95 -8.95 4.73 3.48
CA THR A 95 -9.14 5.83 4.43
C THR A 95 -10.64 5.98 4.71
N GLY A 96 -11.06 5.78 5.95
CA GLY A 96 -12.46 5.99 6.35
C GLY A 96 -12.91 7.44 6.11
N LYS A 97 -14.22 7.67 5.97
CA LYS A 97 -14.83 8.99 5.69
C LYS A 97 -14.26 10.16 6.53
N LYS A 98 -13.80 9.91 7.77
CA LYS A 98 -13.18 10.92 8.66
C LYS A 98 -11.94 11.60 8.05
N THR A 99 -11.11 10.88 7.29
CA THR A 99 -9.89 11.44 6.69
C THR A 99 -10.19 12.30 5.47
N TRP A 100 -11.06 11.80 4.57
CA TRP A 100 -11.53 12.60 3.43
C TRP A 100 -12.31 13.83 3.91
N PHE A 101 -13.08 13.71 5.00
CA PHE A 101 -13.79 14.83 5.60
C PHE A 101 -12.84 15.90 6.15
N ASN A 102 -11.67 15.56 6.71
CA ASN A 102 -10.69 16.56 7.15
C ASN A 102 -10.04 17.28 5.95
N TYR A 103 -9.58 16.54 4.93
CA TYR A 103 -9.06 17.15 3.70
C TYR A 103 -10.10 18.04 3.01
N PHE A 104 -11.36 17.60 2.99
CA PHE A 104 -12.47 18.35 2.42
C PHE A 104 -12.88 19.54 3.30
N LYS A 105 -12.81 19.42 4.62
CA LYS A 105 -13.05 20.53 5.56
C LYS A 105 -12.03 21.64 5.37
N ASP A 106 -10.73 21.33 5.32
CA ASP A 106 -9.70 22.35 5.10
C ASP A 106 -9.92 23.06 3.76
N LYS A 107 -10.40 22.34 2.74
CA LYS A 107 -10.70 22.91 1.43
C LYS A 107 -12.03 23.67 1.34
N LEU A 108 -12.96 23.44 2.27
CA LEU A 108 -14.25 24.13 2.36
C LEU A 108 -14.23 25.32 3.33
N LEU A 109 -13.32 25.33 4.30
CA LEU A 109 -13.11 26.40 5.27
C LEU A 109 -12.11 27.47 4.79
N ASP A 110 -11.55 27.30 3.60
CA ASP A 110 -10.80 28.35 2.89
C ASP A 110 -11.81 29.32 2.22
N LYS A 111 -12.50 30.11 3.06
CA LYS A 111 -13.26 31.29 2.65
C LYS A 111 -13.31 32.32 3.78
#